data_AF-V6MA64-F1
#
_entry.id   AF-V6MA64-F1
#
_cell.length_a   1.000
_cell.length_b   1.000
_cell.length_c   1.000
_cell.angle_alpha   90.00
_cell.angle_beta   90.00
_cell.angle_gamma   90.00
#
_symmetry.space_group_name_H-M   'P 1'
#
loop_
_entity.id
_entity.type
_entity.pdbx_description
1 polymer ?
#
loop_
_entity_poly.entity_id
_entity_poly.type
_entity_poly.pdbx_seq_one_letter_code
_entity_poly.pdbx_strand_id
1 'polypeptide(L)'
;MISLEQQSDPWLDLARNQLIQALVQYKQKPYLPIWGELFSALREIAKLGERKQENIRIYSVHPSGTLWYVFREKHYLADLPEPGITISLTQEQLIDALLQGSFAPRLPESC
;
A
#
# COMPACT_ATOMS: atom_id res chain seq x y z
N MET A 1 11.41 -13.89 -27.72
CA MET A 1 11.08 -13.70 -26.30
C MET A 1 10.68 -12.25 -26.14
N ILE A 2 9.38 -11.97 -26.20
CA ILE A 2 8.87 -10.61 -26.12
C ILE A 2 8.84 -10.25 -24.63
N SER A 3 9.67 -9.28 -24.25
CA SER A 3 9.62 -8.63 -22.95
C SER A 3 8.18 -8.15 -22.72
N LEU A 4 7.51 -8.72 -21.73
CA LEU A 4 6.28 -8.17 -21.18
C LEU A 4 6.67 -6.86 -20.51
N GLU A 5 6.67 -5.78 -21.29
CA GLU A 5 6.60 -4.44 -20.74
C GLU A 5 5.39 -4.44 -19.82
N GLN A 6 5.66 -4.36 -18.51
CA GLN A 6 4.64 -4.12 -17.49
C GLN A 6 3.90 -2.86 -17.90
N GLN A 7 2.74 -3.02 -18.54
CA GLN A 7 1.79 -1.95 -18.72
C GLN A 7 1.42 -1.49 -17.31
N SER A 8 1.98 -0.35 -16.91
CA SER A 8 1.59 0.34 -15.70
C SER A 8 0.10 0.59 -15.79
N ASP A 9 -0.65 0.08 -14.81
CA ASP A 9 -2.07 0.37 -14.73
C ASP A 9 -2.22 1.78 -14.14
N PRO A 10 -2.63 2.78 -14.95
CA PRO A 10 -2.66 4.16 -14.50
C PRO A 10 -3.59 4.36 -13.31
N TRP A 11 -4.61 3.52 -13.16
CA TRP A 11 -5.52 3.55 -12.02
C TRP A 11 -4.85 3.02 -10.75
N LEU A 12 -4.01 1.99 -10.88
CA LEU A 12 -3.25 1.47 -9.75
C LEU A 12 -2.23 2.50 -9.27
N ASP A 13 -1.52 3.14 -10.19
CA ASP A 13 -0.53 4.16 -9.83
C ASP A 13 -1.19 5.39 -9.21
N LEU A 14 -2.37 5.80 -9.71
CA LEU A 14 -3.17 6.84 -9.08
C LEU A 14 -3.54 6.49 -7.64
N ALA A 15 -4.06 5.28 -7.39
CA ALA A 15 -4.46 4.85 -6.05
C ALA A 15 -3.27 4.75 -5.09
N ARG A 16 -2.12 4.22 -5.56
CA ARG A 16 -0.86 4.20 -4.78
C ARG A 16 -0.40 5.61 -4.43
N ASN A 17 -0.44 6.53 -5.38
CA ASN A 17 -0.04 7.91 -5.16
C ASN A 17 -0.96 8.63 -4.17
N GLN A 18 -2.27 8.43 -4.27
CA GLN A 18 -3.24 8.96 -3.30
C GLN A 18 -2.95 8.44 -1.89
N LEU A 19 -2.69 7.14 -1.75
CA LEU A 19 -2.32 6.53 -0.47
C LEU A 19 -1.05 7.14 0.12
N ILE A 20 0.02 7.22 -0.67
CA ILE A 20 1.31 7.78 -0.22
C ILE A 20 1.15 9.26 0.15
N GLN A 21 0.45 10.05 -0.67
CA GLN A 21 0.22 11.46 -0.40
C GLN A 21 -0.57 11.68 0.90
N ALA A 22 -1.62 10.91 1.16
CA ALA A 22 -2.38 10.98 2.40
C ALA A 22 -1.47 10.71 3.61
N LEU A 23 -0.64 9.67 3.55
CA LEU A 23 0.32 9.33 4.62
C LEU A 23 1.37 10.43 4.83
N VAL A 24 1.89 11.03 3.75
CA VAL A 24 2.84 12.15 3.84
C VAL A 24 2.18 13.38 4.47
N GLN A 25 0.96 13.72 4.05
CA GLN A 25 0.21 14.83 4.61
C GLN A 25 -0.07 14.65 6.11
N TYR A 26 -0.45 13.44 6.52
CA TYR A 26 -0.67 13.12 7.93
C TYR A 26 0.60 13.19 8.76
N LYS A 27 1.73 12.71 8.23
CA LYS A 27 3.03 12.86 8.89
C LYS A 27 3.39 14.33 9.14
N GLN A 28 3.04 15.23 8.22
CA GLN A 28 3.27 16.66 8.37
C GLN A 28 2.23 17.35 9.27
N LYS A 29 0.98 16.89 9.24
CA LYS A 29 -0.17 17.46 9.95
C LYS A 29 -1.03 16.33 10.56
N PRO A 30 -0.64 15.79 11.72
CA PRO A 30 -1.30 14.61 12.33
C PRO A 30 -2.74 14.81 12.78
N TYR A 31 -3.21 16.07 12.80
CA TYR A 31 -4.58 16.43 13.15
C TYR A 31 -5.55 16.40 11.96
N LEU A 32 -5.07 16.15 10.75
CA LEU A 32 -5.93 16.11 9.56
C LEU A 32 -6.72 14.80 9.48
N PRO A 33 -8.01 14.85 9.13
CA PRO A 33 -8.84 13.67 8.97
C PRO A 33 -8.57 13.00 7.61
N ILE A 34 -7.49 12.21 7.51
CA ILE A 34 -7.11 11.53 6.26
C ILE A 34 -7.73 10.13 6.08
N TRP A 35 -8.62 9.73 6.99
CA TRP A 35 -9.18 8.38 7.03
C TRP A 35 -9.89 8.01 5.74
N GLY A 36 -10.69 8.93 5.18
CA GLY A 36 -11.45 8.68 3.96
C GLY A 36 -10.55 8.41 2.75
N GLU A 37 -9.44 9.14 2.65
CA GLU A 37 -8.43 9.00 1.61
C GLU A 37 -7.73 7.64 1.71
N LEU A 38 -7.35 7.22 2.92
CA LEU A 38 -6.73 5.92 3.15
C LEU A 38 -7.70 4.78 2.78
N PHE A 39 -8.94 4.85 3.28
CA PHE A 39 -9.96 3.84 2.99
C PHE A 39 -10.25 3.73 1.49
N SER A 40 -10.40 4.88 0.82
CA SER A 40 -10.69 4.95 -0.61
C SER A 40 -9.55 4.36 -1.43
N ALA A 41 -8.32 4.81 -1.20
CA ALA A 41 -7.16 4.36 -1.96
C ALA A 41 -6.91 2.85 -1.80
N LEU A 42 -6.97 2.33 -0.56
CA LEU A 42 -6.81 0.91 -0.28
C LEU A 42 -7.93 0.07 -0.92
N ARG A 43 -9.15 0.58 -0.95
CA ARG A 43 -10.29 -0.08 -1.60
C ARG A 43 -10.15 -0.13 -3.12
N GLU A 44 -9.67 0.93 -3.75
CA GLU A 44 -9.43 0.91 -5.21
C GLU A 44 -8.33 -0.08 -5.58
N ILE A 45 -7.27 -0.17 -4.79
CA ILE A 45 -6.23 -1.19 -4.95
C ILE A 45 -6.81 -2.60 -4.82
N ALA A 46 -7.64 -2.84 -3.79
CA ALA A 46 -8.29 -4.14 -3.59
C ALA A 46 -9.20 -4.51 -4.78
N LYS A 47 -10.03 -3.58 -5.25
CA LYS A 47 -10.88 -3.79 -6.43
C LYS A 47 -10.06 -4.14 -7.67
N LEU A 48 -8.92 -3.50 -7.88
CA LEU A 48 -8.04 -3.81 -9.00
C LEU A 48 -7.47 -5.23 -8.89
N GLY A 49 -7.03 -5.64 -7.69
CA GLY A 49 -6.58 -7.01 -7.43
C GLY A 49 -7.67 -8.06 -7.65
N GLU A 50 -8.90 -7.79 -7.20
CA GLU A 50 -10.06 -8.66 -7.44
C GLU A 50 -10.40 -8.76 -8.93
N ARG A 51 -10.39 -7.64 -9.67
CA ARG A 51 -10.67 -7.61 -11.12
C ARG A 51 -9.64 -8.38 -11.93
N LYS A 52 -8.36 -8.27 -11.55
CA LYS A 52 -7.25 -8.93 -12.24
C LYS A 52 -6.97 -10.34 -11.71
N GLN A 53 -7.58 -10.72 -10.59
CA GLN A 53 -7.31 -11.97 -9.87
C GLN A 53 -5.81 -12.16 -9.59
N GLU A 54 -5.16 -11.09 -9.15
CA GLU A 54 -3.73 -11.08 -8.88
C GLU A 54 -3.41 -10.36 -7.57
N ASN A 55 -2.29 -10.74 -6.96
CA ASN A 55 -1.78 -10.03 -5.79
C ASN A 55 -1.19 -8.70 -6.25
N ILE A 56 -1.60 -7.62 -5.59
CA ILE A 56 -1.18 -6.28 -5.96
C ILE A 56 -0.12 -5.79 -5.00
N ARG A 57 1.07 -5.51 -5.53
CA ARG A 57 2.08 -4.78 -4.76
C ARG A 57 1.57 -3.37 -4.49
N ILE A 58 1.55 -2.92 -3.24
CA ILE A 58 1.12 -1.56 -2.90
C ILE A 58 2.33 -0.63 -2.98
N TYR A 59 3.32 -0.82 -2.11
CA TYR A 59 4.59 -0.10 -2.13
C TYR A 59 5.66 -0.87 -1.33
N SER A 60 6.91 -0.43 -1.44
CA SER A 60 8.00 -0.89 -0.58
C SER A 60 7.92 -0.22 0.79
N VAL A 61 8.14 -0.98 1.85
CA VAL A 61 8.15 -0.49 3.24
C VAL A 61 9.56 -0.06 3.63
N HIS A 62 9.68 1.01 4.42
CA HIS A 62 10.94 1.44 5.04
C HIS A 62 11.12 0.77 6.43
N PRO A 63 12.32 0.31 6.82
CA PRO A 63 13.57 0.30 6.04
C PRO A 63 13.63 -0.81 5.00
N SER A 64 12.97 -1.94 5.22
CA SER A 64 12.91 -3.08 4.31
C SER A 64 11.55 -3.75 4.35
N GLY A 65 11.10 -4.25 3.20
CA GLY A 65 9.86 -5.01 3.08
C GLY A 65 8.96 -4.50 1.98
N THR A 66 7.83 -5.17 1.82
CA THR A 66 6.83 -4.84 0.81
C THR A 66 5.44 -5.01 1.37
N LEU A 67 4.58 -4.03 1.11
CA LEU A 67 3.16 -4.12 1.40
C LEU A 67 2.42 -4.63 0.17
N TRP A 68 1.57 -5.63 0.36
CA TRP A 68 0.77 -6.28 -0.69
C TRP A 68 -0.71 -6.27 -0.34
N TYR A 69 -1.55 -6.34 -1.35
CA TYR A 69 -2.92 -6.84 -1.26
C TYR A 69 -2.96 -8.26 -1.83
N VAL A 70 -3.52 -9.20 -1.07
CA VAL A 70 -3.60 -10.61 -1.45
C VAL A 70 -5.04 -10.94 -1.80
N PHE A 71 -5.32 -11.18 -3.08
CA PHE A 71 -6.70 -11.16 -3.60
C PHE A 71 -7.53 -12.37 -3.14
N ARG A 72 -6.91 -13.54 -2.96
CA ARG A 72 -7.63 -14.76 -2.57
C ARG A 72 -8.11 -14.69 -1.14
N GLU A 73 -7.26 -14.16 -0.28
CA GLU A 73 -7.48 -14.02 1.14
C GLU A 73 -8.25 -12.75 1.46
N LYS A 74 -8.28 -11.76 0.55
CA LYS A 74 -8.89 -10.43 0.74
C LYS A 74 -8.32 -9.67 1.93
N HIS A 75 -7.02 -9.81 2.15
CA HIS A 75 -6.29 -9.15 3.24
C HIS A 75 -5.08 -8.40 2.68
N TYR A 76 -4.54 -7.52 3.53
CA TYR A 76 -3.27 -6.86 3.29
C TYR A 76 -2.15 -7.65 3.96
N LEU A 77 -0.99 -7.66 3.34
CA LEU A 77 0.16 -8.43 3.78
C LEU A 77 1.38 -7.53 3.81
N ALA A 78 1.92 -7.28 5.00
CA ALA A 78 3.22 -6.67 5.17
C ALA A 78 4.28 -7.77 5.25
N ASP A 79 5.11 -7.87 4.22
CA ASP A 79 6.20 -8.82 4.15
C ASP A 79 7.53 -8.13 4.53
N LEU A 80 8.06 -8.47 5.69
CA LEU A 80 9.26 -7.90 6.29
C LEU A 80 10.39 -8.95 6.27
N PRO A 81 11.31 -8.90 5.29
CA PRO A 81 12.32 -9.94 5.07
C PRO A 81 13.35 -10.04 6.21
N GLU A 82 13.56 -8.96 6.96
CA GLU A 82 14.36 -8.94 8.18
C GLU A 82 13.45 -8.41 9.30
N PRO A 83 12.98 -9.25 10.23
CA PRO A 83 13.48 -10.58 10.60
C PRO A 83 12.76 -11.80 9.96
N GLY A 84 12.15 -11.64 8.78
CA GLY A 84 11.45 -12.73 8.07
C GLY A 84 10.01 -12.92 8.55
N ILE A 85 9.36 -11.80 8.90
CA ILE A 85 7.99 -11.79 9.43
C ILE A 85 7.03 -11.37 8.31
N THR A 86 5.95 -12.10 8.20
CA THR A 86 4.82 -11.72 7.36
C THR A 86 3.61 -11.42 8.25
N ILE A 87 3.01 -10.25 8.09
CA ILE A 87 1.88 -9.79 8.92
C ILE A 87 0.66 -9.63 8.03
N SER A 88 -0.38 -10.43 8.29
CA SER A 88 -1.68 -10.32 7.63
C SER A 88 -2.58 -9.34 8.41
N LEU A 89 -3.19 -8.40 7.70
CA LEU A 89 -3.96 -7.30 8.27
C LEU A 89 -5.30 -7.16 7.53
N THR A 90 -6.37 -6.87 8.26
CA THR A 90 -7.59 -6.31 7.64
C THR A 90 -7.33 -4.88 7.17
N GLN A 91 -8.27 -4.30 6.43
CA GLN A 91 -8.16 -2.91 6.00
C GLN A 91 -8.05 -1.94 7.18
N GLU A 92 -8.89 -2.13 8.20
CA GLU A 92 -8.92 -1.32 9.41
C GLU A 92 -7.60 -1.43 10.17
N GLN A 93 -7.11 -2.66 10.38
CA GLN A 93 -5.85 -2.91 11.07
C GLN A 93 -4.66 -2.29 10.33
N LEU A 94 -4.65 -2.35 9.00
CA LEU A 94 -3.62 -1.70 8.20
C LEU A 94 -3.68 -0.18 8.37
N ILE A 95 -4.87 0.43 8.30
CA ILE A 95 -5.03 1.88 8.47
C ILE A 95 -4.55 2.31 9.85
N ASP A 96 -4.97 1.62 10.91
CA ASP A 96 -4.52 1.91 12.27
C ASP A 96 -3.00 1.83 12.40
N ALA A 97 -2.40 0.77 11.85
CA ALA A 97 -0.97 0.58 11.85
C ALA A 97 -0.23 1.70 11.10
N LEU A 98 -0.75 2.12 9.94
CA LEU A 98 -0.19 3.21 9.13
C LEU A 98 -0.25 4.55 9.86
N LEU A 99 -1.37 4.84 10.53
CA LEU A 99 -1.53 6.07 11.33
C LEU A 99 -0.61 6.06 12.56
N GLN A 100 -0.28 4.90 13.09
CA GLN A 100 0.73 4.73 14.14
C GLN A 100 2.18 4.81 13.61
N GLY A 101 2.38 4.96 12.30
CA GLY A 101 3.69 5.05 11.66
C GLY A 101 4.33 3.69 11.32
N SER A 102 3.62 2.58 11.53
CA SER A 102 4.07 1.27 11.08
C SER A 102 3.97 1.15 9.56
N PHE A 103 4.80 0.30 8.97
CA PHE A 103 4.81 0.02 7.52
C PHE A 103 4.95 1.25 6.62
N ALA A 104 5.64 2.30 7.09
CA ALA A 104 5.79 3.54 6.35
C ALA A 104 6.34 3.30 4.93
N PRO A 105 5.78 3.97 3.90
CA PRO A 105 6.26 3.80 2.53
C PRO A 105 7.70 4.30 2.42
N ARG A 106 8.52 3.56 1.67
CA ARG A 106 9.82 4.03 1.22
C ARG A 106 9.57 5.16 0.22
N LEU A 107 9.78 6.39 0.65
CA LEU A 107 9.68 7.55 -0.22
C LEU A 107 10.78 7.48 -1.28
N PRO A 108 10.50 7.87 -2.54
CA PRO A 108 11.55 8.05 -3.52
C PRO A 108 12.57 9.06 -2.98
N GLU A 109 13.85 8.73 -3.06
CA GLU A 109 14.96 9.62 -2.70
C GLU A 109 15.02 10.77 -3.72
N SER A 110 14.17 11.77 -3.54
CA SER A 110 14.22 13.02 -4.27
C SER A 110 14.20 14.16 -3.26
N CYS A 111 15.39 14.54 -2.79
CA CYS A 111 15.66 15.88 -2.26
C CYS A 111 15.94 16.83 -3.43
#